data_AF-Q5CZ40-F1
#
_entry.id   AF-Q5CZ40-F1
#
_cell.length_a   1.000
_cell.length_b   1.000
_cell.length_c   1.000
_cell.angle_alpha   90.00
_cell.angle_beta   90.00
_cell.angle_gamma   90.00
#
_symmetry.space_group_name_H-M   'P 1'
#
loop_
_entity.id
_entity.type
_entity.pdbx_description
1 polymer ?
#
loop_
_entity_poly.entity_id
_entity_poly.type
_entity_poly.pdbx_seq_one_letter_code
_entity_poly.pdbx_strand_id
1 'polypeptide(L)'
;MVSILFFLATLVASAFADGYTCANIMRNPTQNLSEPYYYPETWRENMEPTKYAPNQICNWQINVPEGLYATVIFYKKTDSESGIKCTYPNGEQVYIEDNDQNPYKFTYPRFQIDLQVGDKQGEFSFKVVWSEYPDGRSMYIGLDGVHSIASVPTSYYTTVTAVNQVMLVGFSVPDVPLALLRQSAIYEGGYTNGTYLGNLVNARSGQIYSTSNKLGVYTFGLEKFINQTVFMVLDSRAAGDIVQYTGTNCPTDPNKSCGIFLNSQKNVSAVATISRQPDYLTLPKGFANSITLKIYGETMEESNLFATINSNYQSMFPLRVTNSLKIYHSDTGLLTVPVAKNADAAKWNSVFDGRYIIVRSFDFNRQSYAQDTTETFVTDPNNQMYFKFNVKYLDTNGPTTLDVNVYKNGVAVFTATYTATNPPLPFPNGILGDKMEVNYQTYGNYTQGFQVDILTTKNDSPTTFPTLAPGASTTIGTGATRGTTQRYESTTKSGINKFSLTTLAIVGFVMLV
;
A
#
# COMPACT_ATOMS: atom_id res chain seq x y z
N MET A 1 2.52 -89.15 1.61
CA MET A 1 3.51 -88.30 0.93
C MET A 1 2.77 -87.17 0.23
N VAL A 2 3.05 -85.91 0.65
CA VAL A 2 3.07 -84.66 -0.17
C VAL A 2 1.73 -84.31 -0.87
N SER A 3 0.83 -83.43 -0.39
CA SER A 3 0.89 -81.99 -0.05
C SER A 3 1.65 -81.12 -1.06
N ILE A 4 0.94 -80.18 -1.72
CA ILE A 4 1.34 -78.81 -2.16
C ILE A 4 0.41 -78.41 -3.32
N LEU A 5 -0.63 -77.62 -3.07
CA LEU A 5 -0.69 -76.15 -2.98
C LEU A 5 -0.98 -75.49 -4.34
N PHE A 6 -2.22 -75.01 -4.45
CA PHE A 6 -2.65 -73.87 -5.26
C PHE A 6 -1.67 -72.69 -5.09
N PHE A 7 -1.19 -72.11 -6.19
CA PHE A 7 -0.90 -70.68 -6.25
C PHE A 7 -1.13 -70.12 -7.66
N LEU A 8 -2.23 -69.37 -7.78
CA LEU A 8 -2.42 -68.34 -8.78
C LEU A 8 -1.24 -67.36 -8.69
N ALA A 9 -0.47 -67.21 -9.77
CA ALA A 9 0.37 -66.04 -9.98
C ALA A 9 -0.22 -65.24 -11.14
N THR A 10 -1.29 -64.49 -10.85
CA THR A 10 -1.62 -63.29 -11.62
C THR A 10 -0.48 -62.30 -11.40
N LEU A 11 0.42 -62.25 -12.38
CA LEU A 11 1.43 -61.22 -12.51
C LEU A 11 0.69 -59.91 -12.87
N VAL A 12 0.13 -59.26 -11.86
CA VAL A 12 -0.18 -57.83 -11.96
C VAL A 12 1.19 -57.17 -11.99
N ALA A 13 1.69 -56.92 -13.20
CA ALA A 13 2.70 -55.91 -13.39
C ALA A 13 2.08 -54.60 -12.95
N SER A 14 2.21 -54.28 -11.66
CA SER A 14 2.14 -52.92 -11.18
C SER A 14 3.35 -52.21 -11.78
N ALA A 15 3.23 -51.82 -13.05
CA ALA A 15 3.96 -50.67 -13.54
C ALA A 15 3.47 -49.52 -12.65
N PHE A 16 4.20 -49.26 -11.55
CA PHE A 16 4.33 -47.90 -11.12
C PHE A 16 4.74 -47.17 -12.40
N ALA A 17 3.85 -46.34 -12.94
CA ALA A 17 4.24 -45.46 -14.00
C ALA A 17 5.34 -44.59 -13.39
N ASP A 18 6.59 -44.99 -13.63
CA ASP A 18 7.75 -44.22 -13.25
C ASP A 18 7.47 -42.84 -13.85
N GLY A 19 7.30 -41.84 -12.98
CA GLY A 19 6.92 -40.50 -13.40
C GLY A 19 7.86 -40.00 -14.51
N TYR A 20 7.51 -38.92 -15.20
CA TYR A 20 8.33 -38.47 -16.32
C TYR A 20 9.78 -38.21 -15.87
N THR A 21 10.73 -38.55 -16.74
CA THR A 21 12.10 -38.08 -16.66
C THR A 21 12.26 -36.86 -17.55
N CYS A 22 13.01 -35.88 -17.08
CA CYS A 22 13.27 -34.66 -17.82
C CYS A 22 14.71 -34.61 -18.33
N ALA A 23 14.95 -33.72 -19.29
CA ALA A 23 16.27 -33.30 -19.70
C ALA A 23 16.40 -31.78 -19.55
N ASN A 24 17.59 -31.25 -19.80
CA ASN A 24 17.77 -29.81 -19.97
C ASN A 24 17.13 -29.39 -21.30
N ILE A 25 16.10 -28.56 -21.22
CA ILE A 25 15.30 -28.17 -22.38
C ILE A 25 15.43 -26.67 -22.58
N MET A 26 15.73 -26.24 -23.80
CA MET A 26 15.53 -24.87 -24.25
C MET A 26 14.27 -24.79 -25.11
N ARG A 27 13.38 -23.83 -24.81
CA ARG A 27 12.16 -23.58 -25.61
C ARG A 27 12.09 -22.13 -26.07
N ASN A 28 11.73 -21.97 -27.33
CA ASN A 28 11.31 -20.72 -27.93
C ASN A 28 9.77 -20.66 -27.96
N PRO A 29 9.17 -19.47 -28.18
CA PRO A 29 7.74 -19.37 -28.42
C PRO A 29 7.30 -20.28 -29.58
N THR A 30 6.06 -20.74 -29.48
CA THR A 30 5.36 -21.43 -30.57
C THR A 30 5.17 -20.50 -31.77
N GLN A 31 5.07 -21.04 -32.99
CA GLN A 31 4.78 -20.22 -34.17
C GLN A 31 3.43 -19.51 -34.06
N ASN A 32 2.46 -20.17 -33.44
CA ASN A 32 1.17 -19.61 -33.08
C ASN A 32 1.16 -19.24 -31.60
N LEU A 33 1.26 -17.94 -31.27
CA LEU A 33 1.27 -17.47 -29.88
C LEU A 33 -0.02 -17.78 -29.10
N SER A 34 -1.10 -18.14 -29.81
CA SER A 34 -2.35 -18.60 -29.17
C SER A 34 -2.25 -20.02 -28.63
N GLU A 35 -1.25 -20.79 -29.08
CA GLU A 35 -1.04 -22.17 -28.64
C GLU A 35 -0.12 -22.21 -27.41
N PRO A 36 -0.62 -22.65 -26.24
CA PRO A 36 0.19 -22.82 -25.05
C PRO A 36 1.23 -23.94 -25.22
N TYR A 37 2.41 -23.74 -24.62
CA TYR A 37 3.35 -24.83 -24.36
C TYR A 37 3.00 -25.50 -23.03
N TYR A 38 2.67 -26.79 -23.10
CA TYR A 38 2.42 -27.63 -21.93
C TYR A 38 3.64 -28.48 -21.62
N TYR A 39 3.96 -28.61 -20.33
CA TYR A 39 4.96 -29.56 -19.86
C TYR A 39 4.44 -30.37 -18.67
N PRO A 40 4.54 -31.71 -18.70
CA PRO A 40 4.87 -32.53 -19.88
C PRO A 40 3.89 -32.32 -21.05
N GLU A 41 4.30 -32.63 -22.28
CA GLU A 41 3.50 -32.35 -23.49
C GLU A 41 2.15 -33.07 -23.51
N THR A 42 2.01 -34.16 -22.75
CA THR A 42 0.77 -34.95 -22.60
C THR A 42 -0.18 -34.40 -21.54
N TRP A 43 0.27 -33.45 -20.70
CA TRP A 43 -0.53 -32.90 -19.60
C TRP A 43 -1.38 -31.70 -20.03
N ARG A 44 -2.58 -31.56 -19.43
CA ARG A 44 -3.51 -30.44 -19.66
C ARG A 44 -4.14 -29.99 -18.33
N GLU A 45 -4.70 -28.79 -18.31
CA GLU A 45 -5.17 -28.09 -17.09
C GLU A 45 -6.35 -28.76 -16.38
N ASN A 46 -7.08 -29.64 -17.07
CA ASN A 46 -8.17 -30.44 -16.51
C ASN A 46 -7.70 -31.79 -15.95
N MET A 47 -6.39 -32.02 -15.88
CA MET A 47 -5.76 -33.23 -15.35
C MET A 47 -4.98 -32.89 -14.09
N GLU A 48 -4.89 -33.86 -13.16
CA GLU A 48 -3.92 -33.78 -12.07
C GLU A 48 -2.49 -33.57 -12.64
N PRO A 49 -1.62 -32.84 -11.94
CA PRO A 49 -0.26 -32.62 -12.42
C PRO A 49 0.48 -33.95 -12.56
N THR A 50 1.34 -34.03 -13.57
CA THR A 50 2.02 -35.29 -13.90
C THR A 50 3.07 -35.63 -12.84
N LYS A 51 3.14 -36.90 -12.45
CA LYS A 51 4.19 -37.41 -11.56
C LYS A 51 5.56 -37.33 -12.21
N TYR A 52 6.57 -36.92 -11.46
CA TYR A 52 7.98 -36.99 -11.88
C TYR A 52 8.70 -38.18 -11.23
N ALA A 53 9.67 -38.76 -11.93
CA ALA A 53 10.56 -39.78 -11.37
C ALA A 53 11.45 -39.22 -10.23
N PRO A 54 11.87 -40.05 -9.25
CA PRO A 54 12.81 -39.62 -8.21
C PRO A 54 14.23 -39.41 -8.76
N ASN A 55 15.08 -38.73 -7.98
CA ASN A 55 16.51 -38.54 -8.20
C ASN A 55 16.88 -37.86 -9.53
N GLN A 56 16.16 -36.80 -9.90
CA GLN A 56 16.42 -36.06 -11.14
C GLN A 56 16.62 -34.56 -10.93
N ILE A 57 17.39 -33.97 -11.84
CA ILE A 57 17.63 -32.53 -11.95
C ILE A 57 17.16 -32.11 -13.35
N CYS A 58 16.16 -31.24 -13.40
CA CYS A 58 15.64 -30.65 -14.62
C CYS A 58 15.96 -29.17 -14.68
N ASN A 59 16.20 -28.70 -15.89
CA ASN A 59 16.36 -27.28 -16.19
C ASN A 59 15.59 -26.96 -17.47
N TRP A 60 14.57 -26.12 -17.38
CA TRP A 60 13.88 -25.58 -18.55
C TRP A 60 14.25 -24.12 -18.72
N GLN A 61 14.94 -23.79 -19.82
CA GLN A 61 15.23 -22.43 -20.24
C GLN A 61 14.22 -21.99 -21.28
N ILE A 62 13.37 -21.03 -20.93
CA ILE A 62 12.28 -20.58 -21.78
C ILE A 62 12.59 -19.16 -22.25
N ASN A 63 12.77 -19.01 -23.56
CA ASN A 63 13.09 -17.73 -24.17
C ASN A 63 11.83 -16.86 -24.31
N VAL A 64 11.99 -15.57 -24.08
CA VAL A 64 10.97 -14.54 -24.23
C VAL A 64 11.54 -13.46 -25.16
N PRO A 65 11.18 -13.46 -26.45
CA PRO A 65 11.64 -12.47 -27.40
C PRO A 65 11.25 -11.03 -27.00
N GLU A 66 11.96 -10.05 -27.56
CA GLU A 66 11.59 -8.65 -27.43
C GLU A 66 10.15 -8.41 -27.93
N GLY A 67 9.41 -7.53 -27.25
CA GLY A 67 8.00 -7.26 -27.55
C GLY A 67 7.00 -8.30 -27.01
N LEU A 68 7.48 -9.40 -26.43
CA LEU A 68 6.64 -10.43 -25.80
C LEU A 68 6.84 -10.49 -24.28
N TYR A 69 5.85 -11.08 -23.60
CA TYR A 69 5.98 -11.61 -22.25
C TYR A 69 5.43 -13.03 -22.20
N ALA A 70 5.89 -13.82 -21.23
CA ALA A 70 5.38 -15.16 -20.96
C ALA A 70 4.53 -15.16 -19.69
N THR A 71 3.34 -15.74 -19.79
CA THR A 71 2.47 -16.06 -18.65
C THR A 71 2.63 -17.53 -18.33
N VAL A 72 3.00 -17.85 -17.09
CA VAL A 72 3.24 -19.23 -16.66
C VAL A 72 2.36 -19.57 -15.48
N ILE A 73 1.68 -20.70 -15.55
CA ILE A 73 0.92 -21.26 -14.43
C ILE A 73 1.57 -22.58 -14.05
N PHE A 74 1.94 -22.71 -12.78
CA PHE A 74 2.53 -23.92 -12.23
C PHE A 74 1.46 -24.73 -11.50
N TYR A 75 1.58 -26.05 -11.63
CA TYR A 75 0.72 -27.03 -11.00
C TYR A 75 1.63 -27.96 -10.23
N LYS A 76 1.75 -27.74 -8.91
CA LYS A 76 2.71 -28.40 -8.04
C LYS A 76 2.00 -28.99 -6.82
N LYS A 77 2.35 -30.23 -6.49
CA LYS A 77 1.89 -30.96 -5.32
C LYS A 77 2.97 -31.94 -4.89
N THR A 78 3.63 -31.64 -3.77
CA THR A 78 4.78 -32.40 -3.27
C THR A 78 4.79 -32.45 -1.74
N ASP A 79 5.11 -33.61 -1.18
CA ASP A 79 5.22 -33.79 0.28
C ASP A 79 6.52 -33.16 0.86
N SER A 80 7.43 -32.69 0.00
CA SER A 80 8.65 -31.97 0.39
C SER A 80 8.73 -30.61 -0.30
N GLU A 81 8.94 -29.54 0.48
CA GLU A 81 9.05 -28.14 0.00
C GLU A 81 10.22 -27.92 -0.98
N SER A 82 11.27 -28.73 -0.92
CA SER A 82 12.57 -28.38 -1.50
C SER A 82 12.81 -29.02 -2.86
N GLY A 83 12.79 -28.18 -3.91
CA GLY A 83 13.38 -28.57 -5.20
C GLY A 83 12.97 -27.75 -6.41
N ILE A 84 11.75 -27.20 -6.42
CA ILE A 84 11.18 -26.58 -7.62
C ILE A 84 11.16 -25.07 -7.48
N LYS A 85 11.88 -24.39 -8.37
CA LYS A 85 12.01 -22.92 -8.36
C LYS A 85 11.96 -22.37 -9.78
N CYS A 86 11.60 -21.10 -9.90
CA CYS A 86 11.79 -20.34 -11.12
C CYS A 86 12.85 -19.26 -10.90
N THR A 87 13.59 -18.93 -11.96
CA THR A 87 14.54 -17.82 -11.98
C THR A 87 14.07 -16.77 -12.98
N TYR A 88 13.87 -15.55 -12.50
CA TYR A 88 13.50 -14.38 -13.30
C TYR A 88 14.68 -13.90 -14.18
N PRO A 89 14.44 -13.04 -15.18
CA PRO A 89 15.49 -12.55 -16.08
C PRO A 89 16.66 -11.83 -15.38
N ASN A 90 16.42 -11.26 -14.19
CA ASN A 90 17.43 -10.63 -13.35
C ASN A 90 18.25 -11.61 -12.49
N GLY A 91 17.99 -12.92 -12.61
CA GLY A 91 18.63 -13.96 -11.80
C GLY A 91 17.97 -14.22 -10.45
N GLU A 92 16.91 -13.49 -10.09
CA GLU A 92 16.19 -13.73 -8.84
C GLU A 92 15.47 -15.08 -8.85
N GLN A 93 15.63 -15.86 -7.79
CA GLN A 93 15.05 -17.19 -7.65
C GLN A 93 13.89 -17.18 -6.66
N VAL A 94 12.77 -17.81 -7.06
CA VAL A 94 11.57 -17.94 -6.23
C VAL A 94 11.12 -19.40 -6.22
N TYR A 95 10.84 -19.93 -5.03
CA TYR A 95 10.25 -21.25 -4.89
C TYR A 95 8.82 -21.25 -5.42
N ILE A 96 8.45 -22.33 -6.10
CA ILE A 96 7.08 -22.51 -6.56
C ILE A 96 6.30 -23.16 -5.43
N GLU A 97 5.23 -22.49 -5.01
CA GLU A 97 4.37 -22.93 -3.91
C GLU A 97 3.37 -23.98 -4.38
N ASP A 98 3.01 -24.88 -3.45
CA ASP A 98 2.00 -25.91 -3.72
C ASP A 98 0.61 -25.29 -3.84
N ASN A 99 -0.17 -25.76 -4.81
CA ASN A 99 -1.54 -25.28 -5.08
C ASN A 99 -1.65 -23.78 -5.40
N ASP A 100 -0.56 -23.10 -5.75
CA ASP A 100 -0.58 -21.70 -6.16
C ASP A 100 -0.73 -21.56 -7.68
N GLN A 101 -1.98 -21.44 -8.11
CA GLN A 101 -2.34 -21.30 -9.52
C GLN A 101 -2.33 -19.85 -10.03
N ASN A 102 -1.86 -18.87 -9.23
CA ASN A 102 -1.77 -17.51 -9.75
C ASN A 102 -0.75 -17.46 -10.91
N PRO A 103 -0.97 -16.68 -11.98
CA PRO A 103 0.03 -16.63 -13.05
C PRO A 103 1.32 -15.93 -12.61
N TYR A 104 2.46 -16.43 -13.08
CA TYR A 104 3.75 -15.73 -13.11
C TYR A 104 3.90 -14.98 -14.43
N LYS A 105 4.56 -13.82 -14.38
CA LYS A 105 4.88 -13.02 -15.57
C LYS A 105 6.40 -12.98 -15.73
N PHE A 106 6.89 -13.46 -16.87
CA PHE A 106 8.29 -13.42 -17.23
C PHE A 106 8.49 -12.58 -18.49
N THR A 107 9.59 -11.87 -18.54
CA THR A 107 9.89 -10.88 -19.58
C THR A 107 11.17 -11.25 -20.31
N TYR A 108 11.54 -10.44 -21.30
CA TYR A 108 12.80 -10.58 -22.03
C TYR A 108 14.02 -10.63 -21.08
N PRO A 109 15.09 -11.41 -21.40
CA PRO A 109 15.22 -12.28 -22.57
C PRO A 109 14.76 -13.73 -22.36
N ARG A 110 14.74 -14.21 -21.11
CA ARG A 110 14.43 -15.59 -20.78
C ARG A 110 14.15 -15.73 -19.29
N PHE A 111 13.50 -16.82 -18.93
CA PHE A 111 13.42 -17.30 -17.54
C PHE A 111 13.79 -18.77 -17.47
N GLN A 112 14.00 -19.26 -16.26
CA GLN A 112 14.38 -20.64 -16.00
C GLN A 112 13.42 -21.28 -15.01
N ILE A 113 13.13 -22.55 -15.20
CA ILE A 113 12.46 -23.40 -14.22
C ILE A 113 13.43 -24.51 -13.87
N ASP A 114 13.70 -24.70 -12.57
CA ASP A 114 14.55 -25.76 -12.07
C ASP A 114 13.69 -26.71 -11.23
N LEU A 115 13.91 -28.01 -11.44
CA LEU A 115 13.39 -29.05 -10.56
C LEU A 115 14.59 -29.87 -10.08
N GLN A 116 14.78 -29.94 -8.77
CA GLN A 116 15.77 -30.79 -8.14
C GLN A 116 15.06 -31.66 -7.10
N VAL A 117 14.93 -32.96 -7.37
CA VAL A 117 14.16 -33.87 -6.51
C VAL A 117 15.02 -35.03 -6.04
N GLY A 118 14.88 -35.38 -4.77
CA GLY A 118 15.53 -36.53 -4.15
C GLY A 118 14.79 -37.83 -4.43
N ASP A 119 14.79 -38.73 -3.44
CA ASP A 119 14.21 -40.07 -3.53
C ASP A 119 12.67 -40.11 -3.54
N LYS A 120 12.01 -39.01 -3.17
CA LYS A 120 10.55 -38.89 -3.14
C LYS A 120 9.98 -38.36 -4.45
N GLN A 121 8.95 -39.04 -4.94
CA GLN A 121 8.13 -38.58 -6.05
C GLN A 121 7.18 -37.47 -5.61
N GLY A 122 6.76 -36.65 -6.58
CA GLY A 122 5.71 -35.66 -6.45
C GLY A 122 5.12 -35.35 -7.82
N GLU A 123 4.26 -34.33 -7.88
CA GLU A 123 3.51 -33.96 -9.08
C GLU A 123 3.88 -32.53 -9.49
N PHE A 124 4.32 -32.37 -10.73
CA PHE A 124 4.68 -31.06 -11.29
C PHE A 124 4.33 -30.97 -12.77
N SER A 125 3.63 -29.91 -13.14
CA SER A 125 3.35 -29.57 -14.53
C SER A 125 3.21 -28.06 -14.68
N PHE A 126 3.38 -27.55 -15.88
CA PHE A 126 3.21 -26.12 -16.13
C PHE A 126 2.73 -25.82 -17.54
N LYS A 127 2.13 -24.63 -17.68
CA LYS A 127 1.70 -24.07 -18.96
C LYS A 127 2.40 -22.74 -19.18
N VAL A 128 2.97 -22.53 -20.37
CA VAL A 128 3.52 -21.25 -20.82
C VAL A 128 2.67 -20.71 -21.98
N VAL A 129 2.26 -19.46 -21.89
CA VAL A 129 1.62 -18.71 -22.98
C VAL A 129 2.42 -17.45 -23.24
N TRP A 130 2.88 -17.27 -24.47
CA TRP A 130 3.52 -16.02 -24.89
C TRP A 130 2.46 -15.05 -25.40
N SER A 131 2.63 -13.77 -25.12
CA SER A 131 1.69 -12.74 -25.52
C SER A 131 2.43 -11.45 -25.84
N GLU A 132 1.90 -10.71 -26.81
CA GLU A 132 2.37 -9.37 -27.14
C GLU A 132 1.94 -8.38 -26.05
N TYR A 133 2.76 -7.35 -25.81
CA TYR A 133 2.29 -6.20 -25.06
C TYR A 133 1.19 -5.47 -25.86
N PRO A 134 0.13 -4.97 -25.22
CA PRO A 134 -0.93 -4.28 -25.93
C PRO A 134 -0.41 -2.99 -26.59
N ASP A 135 -0.77 -2.80 -27.86
CA ASP A 135 -0.35 -1.64 -28.66
C ASP A 135 -0.85 -0.30 -28.08
N GLY A 136 0.02 0.71 -28.13
CA GLY A 136 -0.37 2.13 -28.07
C GLY A 136 -0.93 2.64 -26.74
N ARG A 137 -0.87 1.86 -25.66
CA ARG A 137 -1.34 2.28 -24.32
C ARG A 137 -0.17 2.60 -23.41
N SER A 138 0.28 3.86 -23.42
CA SER A 138 1.30 4.35 -22.50
C SER A 138 0.79 5.50 -21.63
N MET A 139 1.27 5.56 -20.40
CA MET A 139 1.11 6.68 -19.49
C MET A 139 2.47 7.16 -19.01
N TYR A 140 2.61 8.46 -18.82
CA TYR A 140 3.88 9.10 -18.46
C TYR A 140 3.75 9.82 -17.13
N ILE A 141 4.69 9.55 -16.24
CA ILE A 141 4.80 10.20 -14.93
C ILE A 141 6.14 10.94 -14.87
N GLY A 142 6.08 12.26 -14.82
CA GLY A 142 7.24 13.11 -14.55
C GLY A 142 7.32 13.46 -13.06
N LEU A 143 8.42 13.09 -12.42
CA LEU A 143 8.72 13.46 -11.03
C LEU A 143 9.47 14.79 -11.01
N ASP A 144 9.08 15.67 -10.09
CA ASP A 144 9.62 17.03 -9.97
C ASP A 144 10.79 17.15 -8.98
N GLY A 145 11.25 16.02 -8.44
CA GLY A 145 12.32 15.96 -7.45
C GLY A 145 11.87 16.10 -5.99
N VAL A 146 10.59 16.39 -5.74
CA VAL A 146 10.06 16.65 -4.38
C VAL A 146 8.84 15.81 -4.06
N HIS A 147 7.89 15.72 -4.99
CA HIS A 147 6.61 15.05 -4.74
C HIS A 147 6.62 13.59 -5.21
N SER A 148 5.96 12.74 -4.42
CA SER A 148 5.69 11.36 -4.76
C SER A 148 4.37 11.22 -5.51
N ILE A 149 4.28 10.27 -6.45
CA ILE A 149 3.08 9.98 -7.23
C ILE A 149 2.65 8.54 -7.00
N ALA A 150 1.41 8.37 -6.52
CA ALA A 150 0.78 7.07 -6.34
C ALA A 150 0.20 6.54 -7.65
N SER A 151 0.10 5.22 -7.77
CA SER A 151 -0.57 4.59 -8.89
C SER A 151 -1.40 3.39 -8.45
N VAL A 152 -2.56 3.24 -9.08
CA VAL A 152 -3.40 2.05 -9.04
C VAL A 152 -3.08 1.18 -10.26
N PRO A 153 -3.43 -0.12 -10.27
CA PRO A 153 -3.25 -0.94 -11.44
C PRO A 153 -3.98 -0.39 -12.66
N THR A 154 -3.41 -0.65 -13.83
CA THR A 154 -3.83 -0.02 -15.07
C THR A 154 -3.48 -0.90 -16.27
N SER A 155 -4.33 -0.84 -17.29
CA SER A 155 -4.08 -1.53 -18.57
C SER A 155 -2.99 -0.84 -19.40
N TYR A 156 -2.52 0.34 -18.98
CA TYR A 156 -1.47 1.11 -19.64
C TYR A 156 -0.07 0.71 -19.14
N TYR A 157 0.91 0.77 -20.04
CA TYR A 157 2.30 0.75 -19.68
C TYR A 157 2.70 2.10 -19.07
N THR A 158 3.25 2.09 -17.85
CA THR A 158 3.65 3.31 -17.15
C THR A 158 5.14 3.57 -17.31
N THR A 159 5.50 4.71 -17.89
CA THR A 159 6.87 5.21 -17.91
C THR A 159 7.02 6.32 -16.88
N VAL A 160 7.97 6.17 -15.98
CA VAL A 160 8.31 7.15 -14.96
C VAL A 160 9.66 7.77 -15.28
N THR A 161 9.77 9.09 -15.16
CA THR A 161 11.03 9.83 -15.33
C THR A 161 11.28 10.72 -14.12
N ALA A 162 12.52 10.71 -13.62
CA ALA A 162 12.98 11.52 -12.50
C ALA A 162 14.17 12.42 -12.88
N VAL A 163 14.54 13.32 -11.96
CA VAL A 163 15.74 14.15 -12.09
C VAL A 163 16.97 13.31 -11.75
N ASN A 164 16.88 12.50 -10.70
CA ASN A 164 17.91 11.56 -10.26
C ASN A 164 17.49 10.13 -10.61
N GLN A 165 17.38 9.23 -9.64
CA GLN A 165 16.85 7.89 -9.85
C GLN A 165 15.37 7.83 -9.47
N VAL A 166 14.63 6.93 -10.08
CA VAL A 166 13.27 6.60 -9.67
C VAL A 166 13.39 5.57 -8.54
N MET A 167 12.81 5.88 -7.39
CA MET A 167 12.48 4.88 -6.37
C MET A 167 11.01 4.48 -6.52
N LEU A 168 10.73 3.18 -6.48
CA LEU A 168 9.39 2.62 -6.49
C LEU A 168 9.14 1.86 -5.19
N VAL A 169 8.10 2.29 -4.47
CA VAL A 169 7.64 1.72 -3.20
C VAL A 169 6.37 0.90 -3.46
N GLY A 170 6.38 -0.39 -3.12
CA GLY A 170 5.20 -1.26 -3.22
C GLY A 170 4.24 -1.12 -2.02
N PHE A 171 2.94 -1.27 -2.27
CA PHE A 171 1.88 -1.16 -1.26
C PHE A 171 1.31 -2.54 -0.84
N SER A 172 0.76 -2.62 0.38
CA SER A 172 -0.05 -3.78 0.78
C SER A 172 -1.37 -3.81 0.03
N VAL A 173 -1.88 -5.01 -0.23
CA VAL A 173 -3.22 -5.22 -0.79
C VAL A 173 -3.96 -6.25 0.08
N PRO A 174 -4.37 -5.87 1.30
CA PRO A 174 -4.79 -6.82 2.35
C PRO A 174 -6.05 -7.65 2.03
N ASP A 175 -6.79 -7.27 1.00
CA ASP A 175 -8.04 -7.92 0.59
C ASP A 175 -7.86 -8.93 -0.55
N VAL A 176 -6.64 -9.09 -1.07
CA VAL A 176 -6.34 -10.07 -2.12
C VAL A 176 -5.05 -10.85 -1.82
N PRO A 177 -4.85 -12.04 -2.42
CA PRO A 177 -3.61 -12.79 -2.23
C PRO A 177 -2.39 -12.00 -2.70
N LEU A 178 -1.33 -11.96 -1.88
CA LEU A 178 -0.06 -11.30 -2.23
C LEU A 178 0.51 -11.82 -3.56
N ALA A 179 0.31 -13.11 -3.85
CA ALA A 179 0.73 -13.74 -5.09
C ALA A 179 0.18 -13.04 -6.35
N LEU A 180 -0.97 -12.33 -6.28
CA LEU A 180 -1.47 -11.57 -7.43
C LEU A 180 -0.51 -10.46 -7.85
N LEU A 181 0.20 -9.81 -6.92
CA LEU A 181 1.12 -8.71 -7.23
C LEU A 181 2.28 -9.15 -8.13
N ARG A 182 2.58 -10.45 -8.26
CA ARG A 182 3.56 -10.96 -9.23
C ARG A 182 3.10 -10.82 -10.68
N GLN A 183 1.81 -10.55 -10.90
CA GLN A 183 1.28 -10.18 -12.21
C GLN A 183 1.61 -8.71 -12.53
N SER A 184 2.86 -8.34 -12.33
CA SER A 184 3.41 -7.05 -12.67
C SER A 184 4.88 -7.22 -13.07
N ALA A 185 5.42 -6.25 -13.78
CA ALA A 185 6.83 -6.21 -14.11
C ALA A 185 7.32 -4.77 -14.11
N ILE A 186 8.52 -4.59 -13.57
CA ILE A 186 9.21 -3.33 -13.41
C ILE A 186 10.51 -3.41 -14.18
N TYR A 187 10.79 -2.39 -14.99
CA TYR A 187 11.88 -2.38 -15.94
C TYR A 187 12.79 -1.18 -15.72
N GLU A 188 14.07 -1.37 -15.99
CA GLU A 188 14.99 -0.26 -16.18
C GLU A 188 14.64 0.49 -17.47
N GLY A 189 14.68 1.82 -17.42
CA GLY A 189 14.34 2.63 -18.59
C GLY A 189 12.83 2.79 -18.79
N GLY A 190 12.42 3.23 -19.97
CA GLY A 190 11.02 3.56 -20.29
C GLY A 190 10.34 2.60 -21.24
N TYR A 191 10.84 1.36 -21.39
CA TYR A 191 10.41 0.43 -22.45
C TYR A 191 10.33 -1.02 -21.93
N THR A 192 9.49 -1.83 -22.58
CA THR A 192 9.22 -3.24 -22.20
C THR A 192 10.36 -4.21 -22.50
N ASN A 193 11.38 -3.79 -23.25
CA ASN A 193 12.62 -4.55 -23.48
C ASN A 193 13.76 -4.12 -22.52
N GLY A 194 13.48 -3.22 -21.57
CA GLY A 194 14.42 -2.86 -20.52
C GLY A 194 14.76 -4.04 -19.62
N THR A 195 15.89 -3.95 -18.91
CA THR A 195 16.29 -4.95 -17.91
C THR A 195 15.20 -5.09 -16.87
N TYR A 196 14.73 -6.32 -16.62
CA TYR A 196 13.78 -6.60 -15.54
C TYR A 196 14.42 -6.27 -14.19
N LEU A 197 13.75 -5.45 -13.39
CA LEU A 197 14.20 -5.07 -12.05
C LEU A 197 13.46 -5.85 -10.95
N GLY A 198 12.24 -6.31 -11.23
CA GLY A 198 11.39 -7.01 -10.28
C GLY A 198 9.91 -6.84 -10.60
N ASN A 199 9.06 -7.21 -9.66
CA ASN A 199 7.62 -7.00 -9.68
C ASN A 199 7.15 -6.33 -8.37
N LEU A 200 5.85 -6.13 -8.21
CA LEU A 200 5.28 -5.45 -7.05
C LEU A 200 5.44 -6.23 -5.73
N VAL A 201 5.66 -7.54 -5.76
CA VAL A 201 6.05 -8.32 -4.56
C VAL A 201 7.45 -7.93 -4.11
N ASN A 202 8.38 -7.77 -5.05
CA ASN A 202 9.74 -7.31 -4.77
C ASN A 202 9.72 -5.88 -4.21
N ALA A 203 9.02 -4.96 -4.89
CA ALA A 203 8.90 -3.56 -4.47
C ALA A 203 8.28 -3.38 -3.08
N ARG A 204 7.40 -4.31 -2.68
CA ARG A 204 6.80 -4.33 -1.35
C ARG A 204 7.78 -4.80 -0.27
N SER A 205 8.74 -5.66 -0.64
CA SER A 205 9.68 -6.30 0.30
C SER A 205 10.93 -5.45 0.54
N GLY A 206 11.37 -4.71 -0.47
CA GLY A 206 12.43 -3.71 -0.40
C GLY A 206 12.44 -2.94 -1.70
N GLN A 207 12.13 -1.65 -1.64
CA GLN A 207 11.89 -0.73 -2.76
C GLN A 207 12.77 -1.02 -3.98
N ILE A 208 12.24 -0.79 -5.18
CA ILE A 208 13.02 -0.92 -6.41
C ILE A 208 13.58 0.45 -6.79
N TYR A 209 14.88 0.49 -7.04
CA TYR A 209 15.56 1.68 -7.58
C TYR A 209 15.89 1.43 -9.05
N SER A 210 15.64 2.44 -9.89
CA SER A 210 16.27 2.49 -11.21
C SER A 210 17.75 2.84 -11.06
N THR A 211 18.57 2.23 -11.92
CA THR A 211 19.97 2.60 -12.10
C THR A 211 20.11 3.90 -12.91
N SER A 212 19.15 4.17 -13.81
CA SER A 212 19.04 5.43 -14.56
C SER A 212 18.00 6.38 -13.92
N ASN A 213 17.57 7.39 -14.68
CA ASN A 213 16.48 8.30 -14.31
C ASN A 213 15.11 7.90 -14.84
N LYS A 214 14.96 6.68 -15.36
CA LYS A 214 13.70 6.19 -15.92
C LYS A 214 13.39 4.77 -15.44
N LEU A 215 12.11 4.51 -15.25
CA LEU A 215 11.61 3.20 -14.85
C LEU A 215 10.28 2.92 -15.56
N GLY A 216 10.08 1.66 -15.94
CA GLY A 216 8.87 1.16 -16.57
C GLY A 216 8.07 0.29 -15.62
N VAL A 217 6.73 0.38 -15.64
CA VAL A 217 5.84 -0.51 -14.86
C VAL A 217 4.71 -1.00 -15.74
N TYR A 218 4.44 -2.30 -15.69
CA TYR A 218 3.24 -2.89 -16.26
C TYR A 218 2.56 -3.83 -15.28
N THR A 219 1.22 -3.80 -15.23
CA THR A 219 0.43 -4.50 -14.19
C THR A 219 -0.49 -5.60 -14.73
N PHE A 220 -0.34 -6.00 -15.99
CA PHE A 220 -0.96 -7.18 -16.61
C PHE A 220 -2.42 -7.50 -16.20
N GLY A 221 -3.32 -6.51 -16.20
CA GLY A 221 -4.75 -6.75 -15.93
C GLY A 221 -5.14 -6.74 -14.45
N LEU A 222 -4.23 -6.38 -13.55
CA LEU A 222 -4.50 -6.29 -12.11
C LEU A 222 -5.64 -5.33 -11.75
N GLU A 223 -5.99 -4.38 -12.63
CA GLU A 223 -7.11 -3.45 -12.44
C GLU A 223 -8.47 -4.15 -12.35
N LYS A 224 -8.56 -5.40 -12.81
CA LYS A 224 -9.76 -6.23 -12.69
C LYS A 224 -9.99 -6.76 -11.27
N PHE A 225 -8.95 -6.76 -10.44
CA PHE A 225 -8.95 -7.37 -9.11
C PHE A 225 -8.67 -6.37 -7.99
N ILE A 226 -7.91 -5.31 -8.29
CA ILE A 226 -7.42 -4.35 -7.31
C ILE A 226 -7.73 -2.93 -7.79
N ASN A 227 -8.43 -2.16 -6.96
CA ASN A 227 -8.77 -0.75 -7.20
C ASN A 227 -8.06 0.22 -6.22
N GLN A 228 -7.15 -0.30 -5.40
CA GLN A 228 -6.36 0.47 -4.43
C GLN A 228 -4.96 0.78 -4.98
N THR A 229 -4.24 1.69 -4.33
CA THR A 229 -2.84 2.00 -4.65
C THR A 229 -1.98 0.75 -4.54
N VAL A 230 -1.21 0.44 -5.57
CA VAL A 230 -0.29 -0.72 -5.57
C VAL A 230 1.17 -0.33 -5.54
N PHE A 231 1.50 0.88 -6.01
CA PHE A 231 2.83 1.45 -5.85
C PHE A 231 2.79 2.97 -5.76
N MET A 232 3.88 3.53 -5.27
CA MET A 232 4.20 4.94 -5.33
C MET A 232 5.60 5.10 -5.92
N VAL A 233 5.79 6.11 -6.75
CA VAL A 233 7.09 6.48 -7.30
C VAL A 233 7.51 7.87 -6.82
N LEU A 234 8.80 8.04 -6.61
CA LEU A 234 9.41 9.31 -6.20
C LEU A 234 10.85 9.40 -6.70
N ASP A 235 11.35 10.62 -6.77
CA ASP A 235 12.78 10.85 -7.01
C ASP A 235 13.56 10.36 -5.79
N SER A 236 14.69 9.70 -5.99
CA SER A 236 15.49 9.15 -4.90
C SER A 236 15.93 10.20 -3.88
N ARG A 237 16.07 11.47 -4.26
CA ARG A 237 16.38 12.55 -3.31
C ARG A 237 15.19 12.96 -2.44
N ALA A 238 13.95 12.82 -2.95
CA ALA A 238 12.74 13.12 -2.18
C ALA A 238 12.54 12.14 -1.00
N ALA A 239 13.19 10.98 -1.04
CA ALA A 239 13.17 10.01 0.06
C ALA A 239 14.01 10.47 1.28
N GLY A 240 14.89 11.45 1.14
CA GLY A 240 15.74 11.92 2.22
C GLY A 240 16.67 10.82 2.75
N ASP A 241 16.60 10.57 4.07
CA ASP A 241 17.40 9.58 4.78
C ASP A 241 16.75 8.19 4.87
N ILE A 242 15.56 8.01 4.28
CA ILE A 242 14.81 6.76 4.37
C ILE A 242 15.56 5.65 3.63
N VAL A 243 15.88 4.59 4.36
CA VAL A 243 16.51 3.39 3.80
C VAL A 243 15.46 2.32 3.49
N GLN A 244 14.51 2.11 4.41
CA GLN A 244 13.40 1.16 4.22
C GLN A 244 12.06 1.91 4.13
N TYR A 245 11.41 1.85 2.98
CA TYR A 245 10.17 2.56 2.69
C TYR A 245 9.14 1.57 2.18
N THR A 246 8.00 1.47 2.85
CA THR A 246 6.90 0.60 2.42
C THR A 246 5.60 1.38 2.29
N GLY A 247 4.69 0.90 1.45
CA GLY A 247 3.32 1.40 1.38
C GLY A 247 2.36 0.47 2.11
N THR A 248 1.35 1.04 2.77
CA THR A 248 0.29 0.25 3.39
C THR A 248 -1.10 0.79 3.03
N ASN A 249 -1.99 -0.12 2.64
CA ASN A 249 -3.42 0.09 2.57
C ASN A 249 -4.08 -0.65 3.76
N CYS A 250 -5.13 -0.07 4.31
CA CYS A 250 -5.96 -0.73 5.30
C CYS A 250 -6.95 -1.71 4.63
N PRO A 251 -7.28 -2.84 5.29
CA PRO A 251 -8.31 -3.76 4.81
C PRO A 251 -9.69 -3.09 4.71
N THR A 252 -10.48 -3.51 3.73
CA THR A 252 -11.89 -3.11 3.63
C THR A 252 -12.78 -3.85 4.62
N ASP A 253 -12.40 -5.07 5.04
CA ASP A 253 -13.08 -5.82 6.08
C ASP A 253 -12.91 -5.13 7.45
N PRO A 254 -14.00 -4.64 8.09
CA PRO A 254 -13.92 -3.92 9.36
C PRO A 254 -13.46 -4.78 10.54
N ASN A 255 -13.40 -6.11 10.38
CA ASN A 255 -12.92 -7.03 11.42
C ASN A 255 -11.40 -7.24 11.37
N LYS A 256 -10.73 -6.84 10.29
CA LYS A 256 -9.27 -6.94 10.18
C LYS A 256 -8.62 -5.68 10.74
N SER A 257 -7.54 -5.87 11.49
CA SER A 257 -6.77 -4.76 12.04
C SER A 257 -5.99 -4.03 10.93
N CYS A 258 -5.90 -2.71 11.07
CA CYS A 258 -4.95 -1.89 10.31
C CYS A 258 -3.91 -1.28 11.27
N GLY A 259 -2.67 -1.15 10.81
CA GLY A 259 -1.60 -0.58 11.59
C GLY A 259 -0.44 -0.11 10.73
N ILE A 260 0.24 0.92 11.22
CA ILE A 260 1.49 1.41 10.68
C ILE A 260 2.63 0.70 11.40
N PHE A 261 3.43 -0.08 10.67
CA PHE A 261 4.53 -0.85 11.20
C PHE A 261 5.87 -0.27 10.73
N LEU A 262 6.62 0.33 11.65
CA LEU A 262 7.93 0.91 11.41
C LEU A 262 8.99 0.02 12.05
N ASN A 263 9.85 -0.58 11.23
CA ASN A 263 10.97 -1.38 11.67
C ASN A 263 12.28 -0.62 11.42
N SER A 264 12.61 0.27 12.35
CA SER A 264 13.83 1.07 12.32
C SER A 264 14.94 0.51 13.23
N GLN A 265 14.98 -0.82 13.44
CA GLN A 265 15.99 -1.43 14.31
C GLN A 265 17.41 -1.35 13.73
N LYS A 266 17.53 -1.38 12.40
CA LYS A 266 18.82 -1.35 11.68
C LYS A 266 19.02 -0.11 10.83
N ASN A 267 17.93 0.40 10.28
CA ASN A 267 17.91 1.39 9.21
C ASN A 267 16.74 2.36 9.45
N VAL A 268 16.87 3.61 9.03
CA VAL A 268 15.74 4.55 9.04
C VAL A 268 14.61 3.97 8.19
N SER A 269 13.40 3.92 8.75
CA SER A 269 12.23 3.35 8.07
C SER A 269 11.08 4.32 7.96
N ALA A 270 10.33 4.20 6.88
CA ALA A 270 9.10 4.93 6.66
C ALA A 270 7.98 4.06 6.09
N VAL A 271 6.75 4.45 6.39
CA VAL A 271 5.53 3.86 5.84
C VAL A 271 4.68 4.98 5.23
N ALA A 272 4.23 4.78 3.99
CA ALA A 272 3.27 5.67 3.34
C ALA A 272 1.86 5.08 3.40
N THR A 273 0.88 5.92 3.72
CA THR A 273 -0.55 5.66 3.44
C THR A 273 -1.05 6.67 2.42
N ILE A 274 -1.93 6.22 1.52
CA ILE A 274 -2.46 7.06 0.45
C ILE A 274 -3.98 6.96 0.42
N SER A 275 -4.63 7.99 0.93
CA SER A 275 -6.09 8.13 0.98
C SER A 275 -6.46 9.54 1.42
N ARG A 276 -7.56 10.07 0.88
CA ARG A 276 -8.17 11.31 1.39
C ARG A 276 -8.87 11.12 2.74
N GLN A 277 -9.16 9.88 3.12
CA GLN A 277 -9.69 9.59 4.45
C GLN A 277 -8.59 9.84 5.50
N PRO A 278 -8.89 10.48 6.64
CA PRO A 278 -7.92 10.67 7.69
C PRO A 278 -7.50 9.34 8.30
N ASP A 279 -6.23 9.26 8.71
CA ASP A 279 -5.73 8.12 9.47
C ASP A 279 -5.95 8.45 10.95
N TYR A 280 -6.89 7.72 11.58
CA TYR A 280 -7.19 7.86 13.01
C TYR A 280 -6.27 6.95 13.82
N LEU A 281 -5.13 7.45 14.23
CA LEU A 281 -4.15 6.67 14.98
C LEU A 281 -4.54 6.58 16.45
N THR A 282 -4.47 5.38 17.01
CA THR A 282 -4.70 5.16 18.45
C THR A 282 -3.40 4.98 19.22
N LEU A 283 -3.48 5.10 20.54
CA LEU A 283 -2.33 4.91 21.42
C LEU A 283 -1.66 3.53 21.15
N PRO A 284 -0.37 3.50 20.78
CA PRO A 284 0.34 2.24 20.60
C PRO A 284 0.51 1.52 21.94
N LYS A 285 0.54 0.18 21.93
CA LYS A 285 0.73 -0.63 23.15
C LYS A 285 2.08 -0.40 23.83
N GLY A 286 3.08 0.06 23.08
CA GLY A 286 4.39 0.41 23.59
C GLY A 286 5.05 1.45 22.70
N PHE A 287 5.77 2.37 23.33
CA PHE A 287 6.55 3.42 22.68
C PHE A 287 7.84 3.59 23.47
N ALA A 288 8.96 3.08 22.96
CA ALA A 288 10.23 3.15 23.66
C ALA A 288 10.79 4.60 23.66
N ASN A 289 11.45 5.01 24.74
CA ASN A 289 11.95 6.38 24.90
C ASN A 289 12.96 6.82 23.84
N SER A 290 13.62 5.87 23.16
CA SER A 290 14.55 6.16 22.07
C SER A 290 13.86 6.46 20.74
N ILE A 291 12.58 6.09 20.59
CA ILE A 291 11.85 6.22 19.32
C ILE A 291 11.44 7.68 19.12
N THR A 292 11.65 8.20 17.92
CA THR A 292 11.03 9.44 17.46
C THR A 292 10.20 9.13 16.23
N LEU A 293 8.88 9.29 16.33
CA LEU A 293 7.97 9.20 15.20
C LEU A 293 7.76 10.60 14.63
N LYS A 294 8.16 10.81 13.38
CA LYS A 294 7.80 11.99 12.60
C LYS A 294 6.70 11.63 11.61
N ILE A 295 5.72 12.50 11.47
CA ILE A 295 4.60 12.33 10.54
C ILE A 295 4.65 13.50 9.57
N TYR A 296 4.65 13.24 8.27
CA TYR A 296 4.66 14.24 7.22
C TYR A 296 3.44 14.09 6.30
N GLY A 297 2.97 15.20 5.73
CA GLY A 297 1.92 15.22 4.70
C GLY A 297 2.50 15.57 3.33
N GLU A 298 2.18 14.81 2.28
CA GLU A 298 2.60 15.03 0.88
C GLU A 298 4.11 14.89 0.58
N THR A 299 5.02 15.52 1.33
CA THR A 299 6.48 15.47 1.11
C THR A 299 7.25 15.33 2.43
N MET A 300 8.51 14.90 2.37
CA MET A 300 9.42 14.81 3.53
C MET A 300 10.03 16.17 3.95
N GLU A 301 9.51 17.29 3.44
CA GLU A 301 9.99 18.62 3.81
C GLU A 301 9.45 19.05 5.18
N GLU A 302 10.22 19.85 5.92
CA GLU A 302 9.82 20.35 7.24
C GLU A 302 8.56 21.25 7.20
N SER A 303 8.30 21.94 6.08
CA SER A 303 7.05 22.67 5.85
C SER A 303 5.81 21.76 5.92
N ASN A 304 6.00 20.47 5.64
CA ASN A 304 4.97 19.44 5.59
C ASN A 304 4.98 18.52 6.82
N LEU A 305 5.82 18.81 7.82
CA LEU A 305 5.81 18.09 9.09
C LEU A 305 4.46 18.30 9.80
N PHE A 306 3.78 17.19 10.07
CA PHE A 306 2.52 17.13 10.83
C PHE A 306 2.77 17.09 12.33
N ALA A 307 3.59 16.15 12.79
CA ALA A 307 3.90 15.99 14.20
C ALA A 307 5.25 15.30 14.39
N THR A 308 5.88 15.62 15.52
CA THR A 308 7.00 14.85 16.08
C THR A 308 6.56 14.30 17.43
N ILE A 309 6.62 12.98 17.58
CA ILE A 309 6.13 12.24 18.75
C ILE A 309 7.29 11.44 19.33
N ASN A 310 7.50 11.57 20.63
CA ASN A 310 8.58 10.92 21.38
C ASN A 310 8.06 10.43 22.74
N SER A 311 8.76 10.73 23.85
CA SER A 311 8.28 10.48 25.21
C SER A 311 6.93 11.15 25.53
N ASN A 312 6.52 12.18 24.76
CA ASN A 312 5.21 12.82 24.88
C ASN A 312 4.04 12.05 24.22
N TYR A 313 4.23 10.82 23.73
CA TYR A 313 3.21 10.10 22.95
C TYR A 313 1.84 10.01 23.64
N GLN A 314 1.78 9.85 24.97
CA GLN A 314 0.52 9.75 25.71
C GLN A 314 -0.35 11.01 25.63
N SER A 315 0.24 12.21 25.55
CA SER A 315 -0.52 13.45 25.35
C SER A 315 -0.96 13.63 23.89
N MET A 316 -0.15 13.12 22.95
CA MET A 316 -0.34 13.27 21.51
C MET A 316 -1.40 12.33 20.93
N PHE A 317 -1.56 11.10 21.42
CA PHE A 317 -2.56 10.15 20.92
C PHE A 317 -3.93 10.29 21.63
N PRO A 318 -5.05 10.01 20.93
CA PRO A 318 -5.18 9.61 19.52
C PRO A 318 -4.78 10.72 18.52
N LEU A 319 -4.52 10.43 17.25
CA LEU A 319 -4.19 11.43 16.23
C LEU A 319 -5.11 11.29 15.03
N ARG A 320 -5.54 12.41 14.45
CA ARG A 320 -6.20 12.45 13.15
C ARG A 320 -5.24 13.06 12.14
N VAL A 321 -4.55 12.20 11.40
CA VAL A 321 -3.60 12.66 10.37
C VAL A 321 -4.37 12.87 9.08
N THR A 322 -4.32 14.08 8.54
CA THR A 322 -4.92 14.46 7.24
C THR A 322 -3.89 14.39 6.12
N ASN A 323 -4.17 15.00 4.96
CA ASN A 323 -3.46 14.88 3.69
C ASN A 323 -3.74 13.58 2.93
N SER A 324 -3.55 13.64 1.60
CA SER A 324 -3.80 12.52 0.71
C SER A 324 -2.67 11.49 0.80
N LEU A 325 -1.43 11.96 0.88
CA LEU A 325 -0.25 11.14 1.18
C LEU A 325 0.21 11.46 2.60
N LYS A 326 0.34 10.43 3.42
CA LYS A 326 0.82 10.52 4.80
C LYS A 326 2.05 9.64 4.94
N ILE A 327 3.12 10.19 5.48
CA ILE A 327 4.40 9.51 5.60
C ILE A 327 4.77 9.44 7.08
N TYR A 328 4.84 8.23 7.61
CA TYR A 328 5.26 7.93 8.97
C TYR A 328 6.72 7.55 8.92
N HIS A 329 7.59 8.27 9.62
CA HIS A 329 9.03 8.12 9.61
C HIS A 329 9.54 7.85 11.03
N SER A 330 10.47 6.90 11.16
CA SER A 330 11.17 6.63 12.41
C SER A 330 12.65 6.36 12.14
N ASP A 331 13.51 6.97 12.94
CA ASP A 331 14.95 6.80 12.86
C ASP A 331 15.44 5.52 13.56
N THR A 332 14.77 5.12 14.65
CA THR A 332 15.19 4.02 15.50
C THR A 332 14.02 3.17 16.01
N GLY A 333 14.34 1.95 16.45
CA GLY A 333 13.42 1.09 17.20
C GLY A 333 12.35 0.38 16.36
N LEU A 334 11.39 -0.22 17.06
CA LEU A 334 10.27 -0.94 16.47
C LEU A 334 8.98 -0.30 16.98
N LEU A 335 8.14 0.18 16.08
CA LEU A 335 6.89 0.84 16.43
C LEU A 335 5.74 0.28 15.60
N THR A 336 4.65 -0.07 16.29
CA THR A 336 3.37 -0.39 15.65
C THR A 336 2.31 0.57 16.16
N VAL A 337 1.79 1.41 15.28
CA VAL A 337 0.72 2.36 15.59
C VAL A 337 -0.60 1.82 15.00
N PRO A 338 -1.59 1.43 15.82
CA PRO A 338 -2.86 0.96 15.30
C PRO A 338 -3.64 2.11 14.65
N VAL A 339 -4.30 1.81 13.53
CA VAL A 339 -5.18 2.75 12.82
C VAL A 339 -6.63 2.31 13.04
N ALA A 340 -7.43 3.16 13.68
CA ALA A 340 -8.85 2.93 13.86
C ALA A 340 -9.64 3.22 12.58
N LYS A 341 -10.78 2.56 12.45
CA LYS A 341 -11.69 2.71 11.30
C LYS A 341 -12.30 4.12 11.17
N ASN A 342 -12.47 4.84 12.27
CA ASN A 342 -13.12 6.14 12.32
C ASN A 342 -12.79 6.88 13.63
N ALA A 343 -13.24 8.14 13.72
CA ALA A 343 -13.05 9.02 14.87
C ALA A 343 -13.57 8.41 16.19
N ASP A 344 -14.76 7.82 16.18
CA ASP A 344 -15.39 7.22 17.37
C ASP A 344 -14.57 6.05 17.91
N ALA A 345 -14.14 5.14 17.03
CA ALA A 345 -13.32 3.99 17.40
C ALA A 345 -11.95 4.41 17.94
N ALA A 346 -11.39 5.53 17.46
CA ALA A 346 -10.18 6.11 18.02
C ALA A 346 -10.39 6.92 19.30
N LYS A 347 -11.64 7.24 19.65
CA LYS A 347 -11.98 8.26 20.66
C LYS A 347 -11.31 9.61 20.37
N TRP A 348 -11.23 9.98 19.09
CA TRP A 348 -10.53 11.18 18.61
C TRP A 348 -11.03 12.46 19.29
N ASN A 349 -12.35 12.57 19.45
CA ASN A 349 -13.03 13.75 19.99
C ASN A 349 -13.02 13.84 21.52
N SER A 350 -12.50 12.83 22.22
CA SER A 350 -12.42 12.83 23.69
C SER A 350 -11.17 13.58 24.18
N VAL A 351 -11.34 14.42 25.19
CA VAL A 351 -10.21 15.15 25.81
C VAL A 351 -9.95 14.72 27.25
N PHE A 352 -8.69 14.83 27.67
CA PHE A 352 -8.23 14.55 29.02
C PHE A 352 -7.15 15.53 29.46
N ASP A 353 -6.76 15.50 30.74
CA ASP A 353 -5.75 16.41 31.27
C ASP A 353 -4.38 16.18 30.60
N GLY A 354 -3.80 17.24 30.04
CA GLY A 354 -2.54 17.19 29.30
C GLY A 354 -2.67 16.74 27.84
N ARG A 355 -3.87 16.52 27.32
CA ARG A 355 -4.11 16.15 25.91
C ARG A 355 -3.69 17.29 24.97
N TYR A 356 -2.87 16.96 23.97
CA TYR A 356 -2.45 17.87 22.91
C TYR A 356 -3.00 17.41 21.55
N ILE A 357 -3.65 18.30 20.83
CA ILE A 357 -4.42 18.01 19.62
C ILE A 357 -3.95 18.95 18.52
N ILE A 358 -3.66 18.40 17.35
CA ILE A 358 -3.38 19.17 16.14
C ILE A 358 -4.58 19.00 15.21
N VAL A 359 -5.26 20.12 14.92
CA VAL A 359 -6.38 20.17 13.99
C VAL A 359 -5.89 20.82 12.70
N ARG A 360 -5.92 20.07 11.60
CA ARG A 360 -5.62 20.54 10.24
C ARG A 360 -6.76 20.22 9.29
N SER A 361 -6.89 21.03 8.26
CA SER A 361 -7.77 20.74 7.13
C SER A 361 -7.30 19.51 6.33
N PHE A 362 -8.19 18.98 5.47
CA PHE A 362 -7.95 17.74 4.74
C PHE A 362 -6.75 17.81 3.79
N ASP A 363 -6.62 18.88 3.00
CA ASP A 363 -5.53 19.07 2.04
C ASP A 363 -4.60 20.22 2.51
N PHE A 364 -4.24 20.24 3.79
CA PHE A 364 -3.38 21.29 4.36
C PHE A 364 -2.08 21.48 3.56
N ASN A 365 -1.64 22.73 3.38
CA ASN A 365 -0.52 23.17 2.52
C ASN A 365 -0.67 22.88 1.02
N ARG A 366 -1.85 22.41 0.59
CA ARG A 366 -2.20 22.26 -0.81
C ARG A 366 -3.37 23.16 -1.12
N GLN A 367 -3.18 24.04 -2.10
CA GLN A 367 -4.22 24.83 -2.74
C GLN A 367 -5.34 23.83 -3.16
N SER A 368 -6.52 23.87 -2.52
CA SER A 368 -7.63 22.91 -2.69
C SER A 368 -9.00 23.54 -2.36
N TYR A 369 -10.08 23.02 -2.96
CA TYR A 369 -11.46 23.33 -2.57
C TYR A 369 -11.94 22.48 -1.38
N ALA A 370 -11.22 21.40 -1.09
CA ALA A 370 -11.61 20.46 -0.06
C ALA A 370 -10.85 20.72 1.23
N GLN A 371 -11.13 21.88 1.83
CA GLN A 371 -10.51 22.30 3.09
C GLN A 371 -11.51 22.40 4.24
N ASP A 372 -12.82 22.46 3.94
CA ASP A 372 -13.88 22.55 4.94
C ASP A 372 -13.73 21.46 6.01
N THR A 373 -13.70 21.88 7.27
CA THR A 373 -13.41 21.00 8.40
C THR A 373 -14.22 21.43 9.60
N THR A 374 -14.88 20.47 10.25
CA THR A 374 -15.57 20.69 11.51
C THR A 374 -15.13 19.63 12.49
N GLU A 375 -14.62 20.05 13.64
CA GLU A 375 -14.18 19.19 14.72
C GLU A 375 -14.82 19.64 16.03
N THR A 376 -15.25 18.67 16.83
CA THR A 376 -15.83 18.90 18.16
C THR A 376 -15.08 18.08 19.18
N PHE A 377 -14.67 18.69 20.28
CA PHE A 377 -13.94 18.03 21.35
C PHE A 377 -14.75 18.12 22.63
N VAL A 378 -14.90 17.00 23.33
CA VAL A 378 -15.75 16.89 24.53
C VAL A 378 -14.99 16.25 25.67
N THR A 379 -15.24 16.75 26.88
CA THR A 379 -14.78 16.12 28.11
C THR A 379 -15.65 14.90 28.45
N ASP A 380 -15.19 14.07 29.37
CA ASP A 380 -16.07 13.09 30.02
C ASP A 380 -17.29 13.78 30.67
N PRO A 381 -18.44 13.10 30.78
CA PRO A 381 -19.63 13.66 31.40
C PRO A 381 -19.36 14.24 32.79
N ASN A 382 -19.89 15.43 33.06
CA ASN A 382 -19.74 16.19 34.31
C ASN A 382 -18.31 16.69 34.63
N ASN A 383 -17.34 16.49 33.74
CA ASN A 383 -16.01 17.08 33.87
C ASN A 383 -15.94 18.39 33.08
N GLN A 384 -15.04 19.28 33.50
CA GLN A 384 -14.70 20.52 32.78
C GLN A 384 -13.18 20.63 32.71
N MET A 385 -12.69 21.19 31.60
CA MET A 385 -11.28 21.43 31.38
C MET A 385 -11.05 22.81 30.81
N TYR A 386 -9.86 23.34 31.02
CA TYR A 386 -9.40 24.54 30.34
C TYR A 386 -8.94 24.15 28.93
N PHE A 387 -9.65 24.66 27.93
CA PHE A 387 -9.24 24.59 26.54
C PHE A 387 -8.32 25.77 26.23
N LYS A 388 -7.08 25.47 25.84
CA LYS A 388 -6.11 26.44 25.34
C LYS A 388 -5.88 26.12 23.88
N PHE A 389 -5.87 27.14 23.02
CA PHE A 389 -5.64 26.92 21.60
C PHE A 389 -4.73 27.98 21.00
N ASN A 390 -4.10 27.62 19.89
CA ASN A 390 -3.24 28.50 19.12
C ASN A 390 -3.49 28.26 17.63
N VAL A 391 -3.92 29.30 16.91
CA VAL A 391 -4.05 29.23 15.45
C VAL A 391 -2.66 29.43 14.85
N LYS A 392 -2.03 28.32 14.46
CA LYS A 392 -0.67 28.30 13.91
C LYS A 392 -0.61 28.81 12.47
N TYR A 393 -1.64 28.49 11.71
CA TYR A 393 -1.76 28.86 10.31
C TYR A 393 -3.23 29.03 9.95
N LEU A 394 -3.53 30.04 9.14
CA LEU A 394 -4.86 30.29 8.61
C LEU A 394 -4.73 30.95 7.26
N ASP A 395 -5.06 30.22 6.19
CA ASP A 395 -5.29 30.81 4.88
C ASP A 395 -6.75 31.24 4.76
N THR A 396 -6.96 32.48 4.32
CA THR A 396 -8.29 33.05 4.13
C THR A 396 -8.36 33.66 2.74
N ASN A 397 -9.36 33.23 1.96
CA ASN A 397 -9.60 33.75 0.62
C ASN A 397 -11.09 34.05 0.43
N GLY A 398 -11.42 35.32 0.18
CA GLY A 398 -12.80 35.76 0.11
C GLY A 398 -13.55 35.56 1.45
N PRO A 399 -14.73 34.94 1.46
CA PRO A 399 -15.57 34.77 2.65
C PRO A 399 -15.11 33.67 3.62
N THR A 400 -13.91 33.12 3.48
CA THR A 400 -13.42 32.04 4.35
C THR A 400 -13.46 32.44 5.84
N THR A 401 -13.98 31.55 6.69
CA THR A 401 -14.01 31.74 8.15
C THR A 401 -13.35 30.56 8.88
N LEU A 402 -12.69 30.86 10.00
CA LEU A 402 -12.33 29.90 11.04
C LEU A 402 -13.04 30.28 12.34
N ASP A 403 -14.02 29.50 12.76
CA ASP A 403 -14.74 29.67 14.00
C ASP A 403 -14.17 28.76 15.10
N VAL A 404 -13.96 29.33 16.28
CA VAL A 404 -13.55 28.61 17.49
C VAL A 404 -14.51 28.96 18.62
N ASN A 405 -15.21 27.95 19.12
CA ASN A 405 -16.21 28.10 20.18
C ASN A 405 -15.88 27.19 21.36
N VAL A 406 -16.08 27.68 22.58
CA VAL A 406 -16.03 26.85 23.79
C VAL A 406 -17.35 27.00 24.53
N TYR A 407 -17.90 25.87 24.95
CA TYR A 407 -19.16 25.77 25.66
C TYR A 407 -18.91 25.22 27.06
N LYS A 408 -19.80 25.63 27.97
CA LYS A 408 -19.90 25.12 29.32
C LYS A 408 -21.36 24.82 29.61
N ASN A 409 -21.71 23.55 29.85
CA ASN A 409 -23.08 23.11 30.12
C ASN A 409 -24.07 23.58 29.03
N GLY A 410 -23.65 23.52 27.76
CA GLY A 410 -24.45 23.93 26.60
C GLY A 410 -24.48 25.44 26.32
N VAL A 411 -23.88 26.29 27.16
CA VAL A 411 -23.80 27.74 26.94
C VAL A 411 -22.43 28.10 26.37
N ALA A 412 -22.39 28.88 25.28
CA ALA A 412 -21.13 29.38 24.74
C ALA A 412 -20.49 30.37 25.73
N VAL A 413 -19.30 30.03 26.21
CA VAL A 413 -18.48 30.87 27.12
C VAL A 413 -17.35 31.58 26.39
N PHE A 414 -17.07 31.14 25.15
CA PHE A 414 -16.15 31.80 24.23
C PHE A 414 -16.59 31.55 22.79
N THR A 415 -16.48 32.60 21.97
CA THR A 415 -16.77 32.57 20.54
C THR A 415 -15.79 33.49 19.85
N ALA A 416 -15.10 32.99 18.83
CA ALA A 416 -14.26 33.78 17.95
C ALA A 416 -14.45 33.32 16.50
N THR A 417 -14.52 34.29 15.59
CA THR A 417 -14.56 34.08 14.14
C THR A 417 -13.39 34.82 13.52
N TYR A 418 -12.46 34.07 12.95
CA TYR A 418 -11.28 34.61 12.27
C TYR A 418 -11.49 34.68 10.77
N THR A 419 -11.07 35.79 10.17
CA THR A 419 -11.19 36.09 8.75
C THR A 419 -9.95 36.88 8.29
N ALA A 420 -9.85 37.17 6.99
CA ALA A 420 -8.77 38.01 6.46
C ALA A 420 -8.68 39.40 7.15
N THR A 421 -9.82 39.97 7.55
CA THR A 421 -9.89 41.28 8.24
C THR A 421 -9.91 41.18 9.76
N ASN A 422 -10.06 39.97 10.32
CA ASN A 422 -10.01 39.70 11.75
C ASN A 422 -9.07 38.51 12.01
N PRO A 423 -7.74 38.70 11.88
CA PRO A 423 -6.78 37.63 12.04
C PRO A 423 -6.70 37.16 13.51
N PRO A 424 -6.30 35.91 13.76
CA PRO A 424 -6.15 35.38 15.10
C PRO A 424 -5.05 36.12 15.87
N LEU A 425 -5.33 36.46 17.12
CA LEU A 425 -4.36 37.01 18.06
C LEU A 425 -3.82 35.90 18.97
N PRO A 426 -2.57 36.01 19.47
CA PRO A 426 -2.04 35.06 20.45
C PRO A 426 -2.97 34.97 21.66
N PHE A 427 -3.44 33.76 21.96
CA PHE A 427 -4.39 33.51 23.05
C PHE A 427 -3.65 33.01 24.31
N PRO A 428 -3.56 33.82 25.38
CA PRO A 428 -2.65 33.52 26.50
C PRO A 428 -3.25 32.65 27.62
N ASN A 429 -4.58 32.58 27.75
CA ASN A 429 -5.26 31.95 28.89
C ASN A 429 -6.09 30.73 28.47
N GLY A 430 -6.45 29.85 29.41
CA GLY A 430 -7.39 28.77 29.14
C GLY A 430 -8.84 29.21 29.27
N ILE A 431 -9.74 28.62 28.48
CA ILE A 431 -11.19 28.80 28.62
C ILE A 431 -11.78 27.55 29.27
N LEU A 432 -12.41 27.70 30.43
CA LEU A 432 -13.06 26.58 31.11
C LEU A 432 -14.35 26.18 30.40
N GLY A 433 -14.43 24.92 29.94
CA GLY A 433 -15.60 24.37 29.28
C GLY A 433 -15.70 22.85 29.36
N ASP A 434 -16.77 22.30 28.80
CA ASP A 434 -17.00 20.85 28.60
C ASP A 434 -16.99 20.45 27.12
N LYS A 435 -17.09 21.42 26.21
CA LYS A 435 -17.03 21.21 24.76
C LYS A 435 -16.28 22.35 24.05
N MET A 436 -15.47 22.01 23.06
CA MET A 436 -14.85 22.97 22.13
C MET A 436 -15.20 22.57 20.69
N GLU A 437 -15.49 23.56 19.84
CA GLU A 437 -15.74 23.37 18.41
C GLU A 437 -14.77 24.21 17.59
N VAL A 438 -14.23 23.60 16.53
CA VAL A 438 -13.39 24.26 15.53
C VAL A 438 -14.04 24.03 14.17
N ASN A 439 -14.39 25.10 13.47
CA ASN A 439 -15.08 25.03 12.20
C ASN A 439 -14.42 25.95 11.17
N TYR A 440 -13.84 25.36 10.12
CA TYR A 440 -13.26 26.08 9.00
C TYR A 440 -14.15 25.90 7.77
N GLN A 441 -14.59 27.02 7.19
CA GLN A 441 -15.50 27.05 6.04
C GLN A 441 -14.91 27.92 4.95
N THR A 442 -14.73 27.33 3.76
CA THR A 442 -14.20 28.02 2.57
C THR A 442 -15.30 28.62 1.71
N TYR A 443 -16.54 28.13 1.83
CA TYR A 443 -17.66 28.49 0.96
C TYR A 443 -17.32 28.33 -0.53
N GLY A 444 -16.61 27.25 -0.87
CA GLY A 444 -16.20 26.95 -2.24
C GLY A 444 -14.99 27.74 -2.75
N ASN A 445 -14.28 28.46 -1.88
CA ASN A 445 -13.04 29.16 -2.24
C ASN A 445 -11.83 28.24 -2.11
N TYR A 446 -10.83 28.49 -2.94
CA TYR A 446 -9.59 27.73 -2.95
C TYR A 446 -8.64 28.29 -1.88
N THR A 447 -8.21 27.43 -0.93
CA THR A 447 -7.27 27.80 0.15
C THR A 447 -6.25 26.69 0.38
N GLN A 448 -5.17 27.02 1.10
CA GLN A 448 -4.18 26.07 1.62
C GLN A 448 -4.57 25.49 2.99
N GLY A 449 -5.70 25.94 3.54
CA GLY A 449 -6.27 25.42 4.77
C GLY A 449 -5.86 26.16 6.04
N PHE A 450 -5.84 25.44 7.16
CA PHE A 450 -5.57 25.99 8.49
C PHE A 450 -4.90 24.95 9.41
N GLN A 451 -4.29 25.44 10.49
CA GLN A 451 -3.86 24.62 11.62
C GLN A 451 -4.22 25.31 12.95
N VAL A 452 -4.90 24.57 13.83
CA VAL A 452 -5.11 24.93 15.24
C VAL A 452 -4.50 23.86 16.14
N ASP A 453 -3.65 24.27 17.07
CA ASP A 453 -3.18 23.41 18.14
C ASP A 453 -4.04 23.64 19.39
N ILE A 454 -4.44 22.56 20.07
CA ILE A 454 -5.26 22.62 21.29
C ILE A 454 -4.54 21.85 22.40
N LEU A 455 -4.51 22.42 23.59
CA LEU A 455 -4.05 21.78 24.82
C LEU A 455 -5.17 21.85 25.86
N THR A 456 -5.55 20.72 26.46
CA THR A 456 -6.53 20.70 27.55
C THR A 456 -5.85 20.43 28.90
N THR A 457 -6.19 21.22 29.91
CA THR A 457 -5.64 21.08 31.27
C THR A 457 -6.72 21.18 32.34
N LYS A 458 -6.52 20.53 33.48
CA LYS A 458 -7.40 20.70 34.66
C LYS A 458 -7.28 22.07 35.31
N ASN A 459 -6.10 22.68 35.26
CA ASN A 459 -5.79 23.97 35.87
C ASN A 459 -5.49 25.04 34.82
N ASP A 460 -5.85 26.30 35.13
CA ASP A 460 -5.52 27.47 34.30
C ASP A 460 -4.13 28.02 34.65
N SER A 461 -3.10 27.20 34.45
CA SER A 461 -1.72 27.67 34.55
C SER A 461 -1.25 28.16 33.18
N PRO A 462 -0.50 29.28 33.08
CA PRO A 462 0.13 29.66 31.83
C PRO A 462 1.05 28.52 31.38
N THR A 463 0.80 27.98 30.20
CA THR A 463 1.55 26.84 29.66
C THR A 463 2.16 27.18 28.32
N THR A 464 3.41 26.79 28.15
CA THR A 464 4.07 26.67 26.86
C THR A 464 3.48 25.48 26.11
N PHE A 465 2.94 25.70 24.90
CA PHE A 465 2.66 24.60 23.97
C PHE A 465 3.97 23.81 23.78
N PRO A 466 3.95 22.46 23.76
CA PRO A 466 5.15 21.69 23.43
C PRO A 466 5.76 22.23 22.13
N THR A 467 7.07 22.45 22.14
CA THR A 467 7.82 22.96 20.99
C THR A 467 7.78 21.94 19.86
N LEU A 468 6.89 22.16 18.90
CA LEU A 468 7.04 21.59 17.56
C LEU A 468 8.22 22.31 16.89
N ALA A 469 9.01 21.57 16.10
CA ALA A 469 10.05 22.15 15.25
C ALA A 469 9.45 23.29 14.40
N PRO A 470 10.22 24.36 14.11
CA PRO A 470 9.66 25.57 13.53
C PRO A 470 9.06 25.29 12.14
N GLY A 471 7.73 25.37 12.06
CA GLY A 471 7.03 25.52 10.79
C GLY A 471 7.51 26.80 10.12
N ALA A 472 7.96 26.69 8.87
CA ALA A 472 8.47 27.81 8.12
C ALA A 472 7.42 28.93 8.07
N SER A 473 7.77 30.09 8.62
CA SER A 473 7.07 31.35 8.33
C SER A 473 7.40 31.73 6.89
N THR A 474 6.50 31.45 5.95
CA THR A 474 6.65 31.92 4.58
C THR A 474 6.04 33.31 4.46
N THR A 475 6.91 34.32 4.47
CA THR A 475 6.65 35.60 3.83
C THR A 475 6.34 35.38 2.35
N ILE A 476 5.26 36.01 1.90
CA ILE A 476 4.74 35.93 0.52
C ILE A 476 5.82 36.36 -0.48
N GLY A 477 6.33 35.41 -1.25
CA GLY A 477 7.14 35.62 -2.44
C GLY A 477 6.31 35.30 -3.69
N THR A 478 5.99 36.34 -4.46
CA THR A 478 5.28 36.26 -5.73
C THR A 478 6.01 35.40 -6.77
N GLY A 479 5.28 34.50 -7.41
CA GLY A 479 5.55 34.09 -8.80
C GLY A 479 6.44 32.86 -8.99
N ALA A 480 5.84 31.67 -8.90
CA ALA A 480 6.23 30.54 -9.72
C ALA A 480 4.95 29.85 -10.22
N THR A 481 4.75 29.86 -11.53
CA THR A 481 3.63 29.23 -12.21
C THR A 481 3.70 27.72 -12.00
N ARG A 482 2.93 27.22 -11.03
CA ARG A 482 2.85 25.78 -10.70
C ARG A 482 2.07 25.09 -11.83
N GLY A 483 2.75 24.22 -12.57
CA GLY A 483 2.18 23.50 -13.70
C GLY A 483 0.96 22.66 -13.27
N THR A 484 -0.16 22.88 -13.93
CA THR A 484 -1.38 22.08 -13.78
C THR A 484 -1.18 20.71 -14.42
N THR A 485 -0.64 19.76 -13.67
CA THR A 485 -0.82 18.35 -13.99
C THR A 485 -2.02 17.86 -13.18
N GLN A 486 -3.18 17.71 -13.84
CA GLN A 486 -4.33 17.00 -13.28
C GLN A 486 -3.85 15.59 -12.89
N ARG A 487 -3.68 15.33 -11.58
CA ARG A 487 -3.61 13.96 -11.07
C ARG A 487 -5.00 13.37 -11.25
N TYR A 488 -5.08 12.25 -11.96
CA TYR A 488 -6.31 11.48 -12.11
C TYR A 488 -6.90 11.20 -10.73
N GLU A 489 -8.10 11.71 -10.51
CA GLU A 489 -8.92 11.37 -9.36
C GLU A 489 -9.22 9.87 -9.43
N SER A 490 -8.70 9.11 -8.47
CA SER A 490 -9.27 7.82 -8.10
C SER A 490 -10.68 8.09 -7.57
N THR A 491 -11.65 8.04 -8.46
CA THR A 491 -13.06 7.96 -8.07
C THR A 491 -13.30 6.54 -7.60
N THR A 492 -13.34 6.34 -6.28
CA THR A 492 -14.01 5.18 -5.70
C THR A 492 -15.48 5.24 -6.12
N LYS A 493 -15.81 4.58 -7.24
CA LYS A 493 -17.21 4.29 -7.57
C LYS A 493 -17.75 3.36 -6.48
N SER A 494 -18.47 3.94 -5.53
CA SER A 494 -19.46 3.21 -4.73
C SER A 494 -20.57 2.76 -5.69
N GLY A 495 -20.41 1.55 -6.24
CA GLY A 495 -21.43 0.85 -7.01
C GLY A 495 -21.97 -0.28 -6.16
N ILE A 496 -23.11 -0.05 -5.51
CA ILE A 496 -23.92 -1.10 -4.89
C ILE A 496 -24.47 -1.97 -6.03
N ASN A 497 -23.73 -2.99 -6.42
CA ASN A 497 -24.28 -4.09 -7.20
C ASN A 497 -24.73 -5.18 -6.22
N LYS A 498 -26.04 -5.24 -6.00
CA LYS A 498 -26.70 -6.37 -5.36
C LYS A 498 -26.35 -7.63 -6.16
N PHE A 499 -25.44 -8.45 -5.63
CA PHE A 499 -25.29 -9.83 -6.08
C PHE A 499 -26.53 -10.61 -5.65
N SER A 500 -27.40 -10.91 -6.61
CA SER A 500 -28.44 -11.92 -6.47
C SER A 500 -27.75 -13.29 -6.51
N LEU A 501 -27.61 -13.93 -5.35
CA LEU A 501 -27.34 -15.37 -5.28
C LEU A 501 -28.56 -16.10 -5.85
N THR A 502 -28.46 -16.60 -7.08
CA THR A 502 -29.30 -17.71 -7.52
C THR A 502 -28.58 -19.01 -7.19
N THR A 503 -28.98 -19.58 -6.07
CA THR A 503 -28.66 -20.94 -5.62
C THR A 503 -29.13 -21.94 -6.67
N LEU A 504 -28.21 -22.66 -7.31
CA LEU A 504 -28.54 -23.81 -8.15
C LEU A 504 -28.85 -24.99 -7.22
N ALA A 505 -30.12 -25.14 -6.86
CA ALA A 505 -30.60 -26.32 -6.14
C ALA A 505 -30.69 -27.50 -7.11
N ILE A 506 -29.78 -28.46 -6.96
CA ILE A 506 -29.90 -29.79 -7.56
C ILE A 506 -31.03 -30.50 -6.82
N VAL A 507 -32.20 -30.59 -7.45
CA VAL A 507 -33.28 -31.49 -7.02
C VAL A 507 -33.17 -32.73 -7.90
N GLY A 508 -32.69 -33.82 -7.30
CA GLY A 508 -32.94 -35.15 -7.82
C GLY A 508 -34.42 -35.48 -7.67
N PHE A 509 -35.06 -35.92 -8.75
CA PHE A 509 -36.27 -36.71 -8.66
C PHE A 509 -36.26 -37.82 -9.71
N VAL A 510 -36.38 -39.02 -9.17
CA VAL A 510 -36.60 -40.31 -9.81
C VAL A 510 -38.06 -40.39 -10.25
N MET A 511 -38.36 -40.81 -11.49
CA MET A 511 -39.27 -41.95 -11.80
C MET A 511 -39.69 -42.02 -13.27
N LEU A 512 -39.58 -43.27 -13.79
CA LEU A 512 -40.34 -43.97 -14.85
C LEU A 512 -40.54 -43.24 -16.20
N VAL A 513 -40.07 -43.80 -17.32
CA VAL A 513 -40.43 -45.09 -17.96
C VAL A 513 -39.22 -45.76 -18.60
#